data_AF-A0AAD9QEH6-F1
#
_entry.id   AF-A0AAD9QEH6-F1
#
_cell.length_a   1.000
_cell.length_b   1.000
_cell.length_c   1.000
_cell.angle_alpha   90.00
_cell.angle_beta   90.00
_cell.angle_gamma   90.00
#
_symmetry.space_group_name_H-M   'P 1'
#
loop_
_entity.id
_entity.type
_entity.pdbx_description
1 polymer ?
#
loop_
_entity_poly.entity_id
_entity_poly.type
_entity_poly.pdbx_seq_one_letter_code
_entity_poly.pdbx_strand_id
1 'polypeptide(L)'
;MKYDVGFDVAGIQMGGTTKDGLFTLSSVECLGACVNAPMMQINDNYYEDLSNKDVEEILDDLIAGRNPKPGPRSGRFSCEPAGGLTTLTEPPKGPGFGVRADL
;
A
#
# COMPACT_ATOMS: atom_id res chain seq x y z
N MET A 1 0.36 16.78 -2.60
CA MET A 1 -0.55 16.16 -1.61
C MET A 1 -0.43 16.93 -0.32
N LYS A 2 -1.29 17.93 -0.12
CA LYS A 2 -1.55 18.37 1.25
C LYS A 2 -2.31 17.22 1.90
N TYR A 3 -2.00 16.93 3.15
CA TYR A 3 -2.51 15.81 3.93
C TYR A 3 -4.05 15.77 4.11
N ASP A 4 -4.79 16.62 3.39
CA ASP A 4 -6.19 17.02 3.61
C ASP A 4 -7.21 15.86 3.54
N VAL A 5 -6.96 14.81 2.76
CA VAL A 5 -7.94 13.72 2.54
C VAL A 5 -8.24 12.92 3.81
N GLY A 6 -7.23 12.68 4.65
CA GLY A 6 -7.43 11.93 5.91
C GLY A 6 -8.20 12.73 6.96
N PHE A 7 -8.15 14.06 6.88
CA PHE A 7 -8.83 14.94 7.84
C PHE A 7 -10.34 15.00 7.59
N ASP A 8 -10.75 14.99 6.32
CA ASP A 8 -12.16 15.16 5.96
C ASP A 8 -12.98 13.89 6.18
N VAL A 9 -12.41 12.71 5.95
CA VAL A 9 -13.15 11.43 6.07
C VAL A 9 -13.44 11.06 7.53
N ALA A 10 -12.49 11.31 8.45
CA ALA A 10 -12.65 10.96 9.86
C ALA A 10 -12.93 12.18 10.77
N GLY A 11 -12.87 13.41 10.25
CA GLY A 11 -13.10 14.64 11.01
C GLY A 11 -12.07 14.90 12.11
N ILE A 12 -10.84 14.38 11.98
CA ILE A 12 -9.77 14.45 12.98
C ILE A 12 -8.52 15.15 12.44
N GLN A 13 -7.73 15.74 13.34
CA GLN A 13 -6.44 16.34 13.02
C GLN A 13 -5.29 15.32 13.14
N MET A 14 -4.10 15.63 12.57
CA MET A 14 -2.90 14.79 12.76
C MET A 14 -2.59 14.60 14.24
N GLY A 15 -2.33 13.35 14.62
CA GLY A 15 -2.16 12.92 16.01
C GLY A 15 -3.47 12.70 16.77
N GLY A 16 -4.62 12.98 16.16
CA GLY A 16 -5.93 12.81 16.78
C GLY A 16 -6.48 11.39 16.65
N THR A 17 -7.43 11.08 17.53
CA THR A 17 -8.22 9.84 17.53
C THR A 17 -9.70 10.18 17.38
N THR A 18 -10.45 9.40 16.61
CA THR A 18 -11.90 9.57 16.45
C THR A 18 -12.64 9.36 17.78
N LYS A 19 -13.83 9.96 17.92
CA LYS A 19 -14.61 9.90 19.18
C LYS A 19 -15.05 8.50 19.58
N ASP A 20 -15.24 7.63 18.60
CA ASP A 20 -15.54 6.20 18.78
C ASP A 20 -14.31 5.36 19.12
N GLY A 21 -13.11 5.94 19.07
CA GLY A 21 -11.84 5.28 19.37
C GLY A 21 -11.33 4.35 18.26
N LEU A 22 -11.94 4.35 17.08
CA LEU A 22 -11.61 3.38 16.02
C LEU A 22 -10.38 3.78 15.18
N PHE A 23 -10.20 5.06 14.90
CA PHE A 23 -9.12 5.55 14.03
C PHE A 23 -8.22 6.53 14.77
N THR A 24 -6.91 6.36 14.61
CA THR A 24 -5.89 7.33 15.04
C THR A 24 -5.02 7.67 13.84
N LEU A 25 -4.88 8.96 13.54
CA LEU A 25 -4.08 9.42 12.40
C LEU A 25 -2.71 9.87 12.88
N SER A 26 -1.64 9.30 12.32
CA SER A 26 -0.26 9.66 12.65
C SER A 26 0.56 9.88 11.38
N SER A 27 1.42 10.91 11.38
CA SER A 27 2.52 10.99 10.41
C SER A 27 3.65 10.12 10.87
N VAL A 28 4.17 9.32 9.96
CA VAL A 28 5.37 8.52 10.16
C VAL A 28 6.40 8.88 9.08
N GLU A 29 7.64 8.50 9.35
CA GLU A 29 8.72 8.60 8.37
C GLU A 29 8.57 7.52 7.28
N CYS A 30 9.61 7.34 6.47
CA CYS A 30 9.64 6.33 5.42
C CYS A 30 9.29 4.92 5.93
N LEU A 31 8.30 4.29 5.27
CA LEU A 31 7.87 2.91 5.52
C LEU A 31 8.46 1.90 4.50
N GLY A 32 9.38 2.33 3.63
CA GLY A 32 10.08 1.44 2.71
C GLY A 32 9.30 1.00 1.46
N ALA A 33 8.11 1.55 1.20
CA ALA A 33 7.30 1.28 0.00
C ALA A 33 7.47 2.37 -1.08
N CYS A 34 8.68 2.90 -1.27
CA CYS A 34 8.93 4.12 -2.04
C CYS A 34 8.49 4.03 -3.51
N VAL A 35 8.67 2.87 -4.14
CA VAL A 35 8.27 2.65 -5.55
C VAL A 35 6.75 2.52 -5.71
N ASN A 36 6.04 2.43 -4.59
CA ASN A 36 4.59 2.25 -4.43
C ASN A 36 3.90 3.49 -3.82
N ALA A 37 4.62 4.62 -3.76
CA ALA A 37 4.04 5.88 -3.31
C ALA A 37 2.98 6.39 -4.30
N PRO A 38 1.91 7.05 -3.83
CA PRO A 38 1.56 7.35 -2.43
C PRO A 38 1.03 6.13 -1.69
N MET A 39 1.28 6.02 -0.38
CA MET A 39 0.89 4.86 0.41
C MET A 39 0.44 5.25 1.84
N MET A 40 -0.40 4.42 2.46
CA MET A 40 -0.70 4.49 3.89
C MET A 40 -0.63 3.10 4.53
N GLN A 41 -0.26 3.05 5.81
CA GLN A 41 -0.28 1.82 6.60
C GLN A 41 -1.44 1.89 7.59
N ILE A 42 -2.24 0.83 7.63
CA ILE A 42 -3.28 0.66 8.66
C ILE A 42 -2.99 -0.66 9.36
N ASN A 43 -2.62 -0.57 10.64
CA ASN A 43 -2.08 -1.70 11.41
C ASN A 43 -0.92 -2.35 10.63
N ASP A 44 -0.98 -3.64 10.34
CA ASP A 44 0.09 -4.37 9.63
C ASP A 44 -0.03 -4.34 8.10
N ASN A 45 -1.04 -3.66 7.57
CA ASN A 45 -1.38 -3.72 6.14
C ASN A 45 -0.92 -2.47 5.40
N TYR A 46 -0.22 -2.68 4.29
CA TYR A 46 0.19 -1.61 3.38
C TYR A 46 -0.87 -1.42 2.30
N TYR A 47 -1.27 -0.17 2.08
CA TYR A 47 -2.15 0.25 1.00
C TYR A 47 -1.39 1.25 0.15
N GLU A 48 -1.27 0.95 -1.13
CA GLU A 48 -0.23 1.53 -2.00
C GLU A 48 -0.84 2.08 -3.28
N ASP A 49 -0.08 2.92 -3.99
CA ASP A 49 -0.50 3.64 -5.19
C ASP A 49 -1.82 4.39 -5.04
N LEU A 50 -2.01 5.04 -3.90
CA LEU A 50 -3.30 5.57 -3.50
C LEU A 50 -3.63 6.89 -4.18
N SER A 51 -4.84 6.97 -4.73
CA SER A 51 -5.55 8.22 -4.95
C SER A 51 -6.40 8.59 -3.72
N ASN A 52 -6.91 9.83 -3.70
CA ASN A 52 -7.83 10.27 -2.64
C ASN A 52 -9.08 9.36 -2.54
N LYS A 53 -9.62 8.94 -3.69
CA LYS A 53 -10.79 8.06 -3.76
C LYS A 53 -10.51 6.68 -3.18
N ASP A 54 -9.31 6.14 -3.39
CA ASP A 54 -8.92 4.85 -2.83
C ASP A 54 -8.85 4.90 -1.29
N VAL A 55 -8.38 6.03 -0.73
CA VAL A 55 -8.35 6.26 0.72
C VAL A 55 -9.77 6.30 1.28
N GLU A 56 -10.68 7.05 0.65
CA GLU A 56 -12.09 7.11 1.04
C GLU A 56 -12.73 5.70 1.05
N GLU A 57 -12.56 4.94 -0.02
CA GLU A 57 -13.10 3.59 -0.14
C GLU A 57 -12.53 2.62 0.92
N ILE A 58 -11.22 2.72 1.22
CA ILE A 58 -10.60 1.90 2.27
C ILE A 58 -11.18 2.23 3.64
N LEU A 59 -11.36 3.51 3.96
CA LEU A 59 -11.91 3.92 5.24
C LEU A 59 -13.38 3.51 5.38
N ASP A 60 -14.19 3.68 4.33
CA ASP A 60 -15.58 3.22 4.29
C ASP A 60 -15.71 1.70 4.49
N ASP A 61 -14.81 0.92 3.89
CA ASP A 61 -14.73 -0.53 4.09
C ASP A 61 -14.47 -0.87 5.56
N LEU A 62 -13.49 -0.20 6.18
CA LEU A 62 -13.13 -0.44 7.58
C LEU A 62 -14.25 -0.03 8.54
N ILE A 63 -14.91 1.12 8.30
CA ILE A 63 -16.08 1.58 9.09
C ILE A 63 -17.22 0.56 9.00
N ALA A 64 -17.43 -0.03 7.83
CA ALA A 64 -18.44 -1.06 7.63
C ALA A 64 -18.01 -2.46 8.13
N GLY A 65 -16.87 -2.58 8.79
CA GLY A 65 -16.35 -3.84 9.34
C GLY A 65 -15.81 -4.81 8.28
N ARG A 66 -15.51 -4.33 7.07
CA ARG A 66 -14.85 -5.10 6.01
C ARG A 66 -13.34 -4.95 6.11
N ASN A 67 -12.62 -5.90 5.53
CA ASN A 67 -11.17 -5.87 5.42
C ASN A 67 -10.79 -5.56 3.96
N PRO A 68 -10.39 -4.30 3.64
CA PRO A 68 -9.93 -3.96 2.31
C PRO A 68 -8.63 -4.69 1.98
N LYS A 69 -8.43 -5.01 0.71
CA LYS A 69 -7.26 -5.78 0.26
C LYS A 69 -5.98 -4.92 0.37
N PRO A 70 -4.93 -5.39 1.06
CA PRO A 70 -3.62 -4.73 1.06
C PRO A 70 -2.92 -4.81 -0.30
N GLY A 71 -2.05 -3.84 -0.57
CA GLY A 71 -1.24 -3.72 -1.79
C GLY A 71 -1.62 -2.54 -2.68
N PRO A 72 -1.09 -2.51 -3.92
CA PRO A 72 -1.30 -1.42 -4.88
C PRO A 72 -2.74 -1.30 -5.38
N ARG A 73 -3.20 -0.06 -5.57
CA ARG A 73 -4.54 0.25 -6.14
C ARG A 73 -4.52 0.65 -7.63
N SER A 74 -3.36 0.88 -8.22
CA SER A 74 -3.22 1.34 -9.61
C SER A 74 -3.46 0.27 -10.69
N GLY A 75 -3.67 -0.99 -10.31
CA GLY A 75 -3.89 -2.11 -11.23
C GLY A 75 -2.67 -3.01 -11.45
N ARG A 76 -1.48 -2.60 -11.01
CA ARG A 76 -0.33 -3.50 -10.84
C ARG A 76 -0.48 -4.37 -9.59
N PHE A 77 0.30 -5.43 -9.47
CA PHE A 77 0.22 -6.42 -8.41
C PHE A 77 1.12 -6.11 -7.22
N SER A 78 2.40 -5.78 -7.46
CA SER A 78 3.36 -5.44 -6.41
C SER A 78 4.17 -4.20 -6.79
N CYS A 79 5.39 -4.38 -7.28
CA CYS A 79 6.32 -3.30 -7.59
C CYS A 79 6.74 -3.28 -9.06
N GLU A 80 6.09 -4.06 -9.92
CA GLU A 80 6.36 -4.07 -11.34
C GLU A 80 6.00 -2.72 -12.00
N PRO A 81 6.57 -2.42 -13.17
CA PRO A 81 6.19 -1.23 -13.93
C PRO A 81 4.70 -1.31 -14.31
N ALA A 82 3.96 -0.23 -14.09
CA ALA A 82 2.53 -0.16 -14.42
C ALA A 82 2.22 -0.36 -15.91
N GLY A 83 3.20 -0.12 -16.79
CA GLY A 83 3.10 -0.36 -18.23
C GLY A 83 3.33 -1.83 -18.67
N GLY A 84 3.48 -2.75 -17.72
CA GLY A 84 3.81 -4.16 -17.97
C GLY A 84 5.26 -4.52 -17.65
N LEU A 85 5.53 -5.83 -17.58
CA LEU A 85 6.86 -6.35 -17.24
C LEU A 85 7.90 -5.95 -18.29
N THR A 86 8.90 -5.19 -17.86
CA THR A 86 10.07 -4.81 -18.69
C THR A 86 11.28 -5.72 -18.48
N THR A 87 11.25 -6.52 -17.41
CA THR A 87 12.28 -7.50 -17.03
C THR A 87 11.59 -8.76 -16.48
N LEU A 88 12.37 -9.83 -16.28
CA LEU A 88 11.84 -11.13 -15.83
C LEU A 88 10.68 -11.66 -16.68
N THR A 89 10.73 -11.40 -17.99
CA THR A 89 9.70 -11.82 -18.96
C THR A 89 9.85 -13.27 -19.40
N GLU A 90 11.00 -13.88 -19.17
CA GLU A 90 11.27 -15.30 -19.41
C GLU A 90 11.01 -16.14 -18.16
N PRO A 91 10.71 -17.45 -18.31
CA PRO A 91 10.63 -18.36 -17.18
C PRO A 91 11.99 -18.47 -16.45
N PRO A 92 11.98 -18.72 -15.12
CA PRO A 92 13.21 -18.83 -14.35
C PRO A 92 14.06 -20.00 -14.85
N LYS A 93 15.39 -19.85 -14.72
CA LYS A 93 16.29 -20.98 -14.98
C LYS A 93 16.08 -22.01 -13.86
N GLY A 94 15.87 -23.26 -14.25
CA GLY A 94 15.59 -24.36 -13.33
C GLY A 94 16.79 -24.72 -12.43
N PRO A 95 16.60 -25.66 -11.49
CA PRO A 95 17.68 -26.12 -10.62
C PRO A 95 18.86 -26.68 -11.44
N GLY A 96 20.08 -26.45 -10.96
CA GLY A 96 21.31 -26.86 -11.66
C GLY A 96 21.87 -25.83 -12.64
N PHE A 97 21.10 -24.81 -13.02
CA PHE A 97 21.62 -23.73 -13.86
C PHE A 97 22.69 -22.92 -13.13
N GLY A 98 23.89 -22.84 -13.70
CA GLY A 98 25.02 -22.11 -13.11
C GLY A 98 25.67 -22.82 -11.91
N VAL A 99 25.27 -24.06 -11.59
CA VAL A 99 25.97 -24.87 -10.59
C VAL A 99 27.36 -25.20 -11.12
N ARG A 100 28.37 -24.96 -10.28
CA ARG A 100 29.77 -25.26 -10.63
C ARG A 100 29.95 -26.77 -10.76
N ALA A 101 30.86 -27.18 -11.62
CA ALA A 101 31.15 -28.60 -11.84
C ALA A 101 31.80 -29.29 -10.62
N ASP A 102 32.26 -28.53 -9.62
CA ASP A 102 32.97 -29.00 -8.43
C ASP A 102 32.13 -28.97 -7.14
N LEU A 103 30.81 -28.73 -7.25
CA LEU A 103 29.86 -28.72 -6.13
C LEU A 103 29.08 -30.03 -6.05
#